data_AF-A0A6M8B2F9-F1
#
_entry.id   AF-A0A6M8B2F9-F1
#
_cell.length_a   1.000
_cell.length_b   1.000
_cell.length_c   1.000
_cell.angle_alpha   90.00
_cell.angle_beta   90.00
_cell.angle_gamma   90.00
#
_symmetry.space_group_name_H-M   'P 1'
#
loop_
_entity.id
_entity.type
_entity.pdbx_description
1 polymer ?
#
loop_
_entity_poly.entity_id
_entity_poly.type
_entity_poly.pdbx_seq_one_letter_code
_entity_poly.pdbx_strand_id
1 'polypeptide(L)'
;MGQLTGLLLGTAFDDVFAAGVALETVDPGETETTGTAIARARIETFDGNDTVTAQTIVTNPAGNPTAGGVLNSGILLGAGGDRLEVSAAANGIFSIANGVRFSSLHGGEGDDTFTIAARSFITLVWTNFSLD
;
A
#
# COMPACT_ATOMS: atom_id res chain seq x y z
N MET A 1 9.71 -5.26 7.70
CA MET A 1 9.04 -4.46 6.65
C MET A 1 9.68 -4.79 5.31
N GLY A 2 8.91 -5.32 4.37
CA GLY A 2 9.22 -5.13 2.94
C GLY A 2 8.71 -3.75 2.53
N GLN A 3 9.41 -3.04 1.65
CA GLN A 3 8.96 -1.79 1.04
C GLN A 3 9.74 -1.57 -0.25
N LEU A 4 9.12 -0.99 -1.26
CA LEU A 4 9.80 -0.46 -2.43
C LEU A 4 10.19 1.00 -2.18
N THR A 5 11.45 1.36 -2.43
CA THR A 5 12.03 2.69 -2.22
C THR A 5 12.99 3.06 -3.34
N GLY A 6 13.23 4.34 -3.55
CA GLY A 6 14.25 4.82 -4.51
C GLY A 6 13.69 5.17 -5.89
N LEU A 7 14.56 5.22 -6.91
CA LEU A 7 14.18 5.52 -8.28
C LEU A 7 14.03 4.21 -9.07
N LEU A 8 12.88 4.02 -9.70
CA LEU A 8 12.63 2.95 -10.66
C LEU A 8 12.30 3.59 -12.00
N LEU A 9 13.05 3.17 -13.03
CA LEU A 9 12.90 3.67 -14.39
C LEU A 9 12.49 2.50 -15.29
N GLY A 10 11.43 2.73 -16.05
CA GLY A 10 10.90 1.84 -17.05
C GLY A 10 11.64 1.93 -18.38
N THR A 11 11.00 1.44 -19.42
CA THR A 11 11.51 1.32 -20.77
C THR A 11 10.52 1.87 -21.79
N ALA A 12 10.77 1.68 -23.08
CA ALA A 12 9.81 2.09 -24.12
C ALA A 12 8.76 0.98 -24.43
N PHE A 13 8.57 0.07 -23.48
CA PHE A 13 7.69 -1.09 -23.59
C PHE A 13 6.91 -1.26 -22.30
N ASP A 14 5.83 -2.04 -22.35
CA ASP A 14 5.03 -2.44 -21.20
C ASP A 14 5.89 -2.90 -20.00
N ASP A 15 5.89 -2.10 -18.95
CA ASP A 15 6.61 -2.34 -17.71
C ASP A 15 5.68 -2.83 -16.59
N VAL A 16 6.25 -3.59 -15.65
CA VAL A 16 5.55 -4.05 -14.45
C VAL A 16 6.37 -3.77 -13.19
N PHE A 17 5.82 -2.93 -12.32
CA PHE A 17 6.35 -2.69 -10.98
C PHE A 17 5.37 -3.16 -9.91
N ALA A 18 5.78 -4.12 -9.09
CA ALA A 18 4.93 -4.66 -8.02
C ALA A 18 5.62 -4.57 -6.66
N ALA A 19 4.91 -4.03 -5.68
CA ALA A 19 5.32 -3.98 -4.29
C ALA A 19 4.22 -4.56 -3.39
N GLY A 20 4.58 -5.56 -2.60
CA GLY A 20 3.68 -6.28 -1.70
C GLY A 20 4.21 -6.29 -0.28
N VAL A 21 3.34 -5.99 0.68
CA VAL A 21 3.64 -6.05 2.12
C VAL A 21 2.51 -6.78 2.83
N ALA A 22 2.85 -7.86 3.51
CA ALA A 22 1.95 -8.56 4.42
C ALA A 22 2.65 -8.65 5.78
N LEU A 23 2.03 -8.10 6.82
CA LEU A 23 2.52 -8.15 8.19
C LEU A 23 1.42 -8.66 9.10
N GLU A 24 1.77 -9.62 9.96
CA GLU A 24 0.90 -10.15 10.98
C GLU A 24 1.64 -10.15 12.32
N THR A 25 1.05 -9.46 13.30
CA THR A 25 1.56 -9.36 14.66
C THR A 25 0.61 -10.13 15.58
N VAL A 26 1.16 -11.10 16.31
CA VAL A 26 0.41 -11.96 17.25
C VAL A 26 0.81 -11.68 18.72
N ASP A 27 1.87 -10.89 18.94
CA ASP A 27 2.33 -10.53 20.27
C ASP A 27 1.39 -9.47 20.90
N PRO A 28 0.73 -9.77 22.03
CA PRO A 28 -0.14 -8.81 22.71
C PRO A 28 0.60 -7.59 23.29
N GLY A 29 1.93 -7.62 23.37
CA GLY A 29 2.76 -6.48 23.80
C GLY A 29 3.03 -5.47 22.68
N GLU A 30 2.87 -5.86 21.42
CA GLU A 30 3.11 -4.98 20.27
C GLU A 30 1.83 -4.23 19.91
N THR A 31 1.77 -2.97 20.32
CA THR A 31 0.56 -2.14 20.15
C THR A 31 0.52 -1.41 18.81
N GLU A 32 1.62 -1.34 18.07
CA GLU A 32 1.69 -0.62 16.79
C GLU A 32 2.31 -1.52 15.73
N THR A 33 1.73 -1.54 14.53
CA THR A 33 2.33 -2.28 13.41
C THR A 33 2.10 -1.48 12.14
N THR A 34 3.17 -1.13 11.43
CA THR A 34 3.07 -0.33 10.21
C THR A 34 3.67 -1.07 9.02
N GLY A 35 2.97 -1.06 7.90
CA GLY A 35 3.45 -1.55 6.62
C GLY A 35 3.14 -0.55 5.51
N THR A 36 4.06 -0.41 4.56
CA THR A 36 3.87 0.41 3.36
C THR A 36 4.46 -0.27 2.14
N ALA A 37 3.69 -0.45 1.06
CA ALA A 37 4.17 -1.08 -0.16
C ALA A 37 5.20 -0.22 -0.90
N ILE A 38 4.86 1.03 -1.24
CA ILE A 38 5.74 1.96 -1.94
C ILE A 38 5.96 3.19 -1.08
N ALA A 39 7.21 3.47 -0.72
CA ALA A 39 7.56 4.57 0.17
C ALA A 39 8.79 5.33 -0.31
N ARG A 40 8.73 6.66 -0.37
CA ARG A 40 9.88 7.50 -0.75
C ARG A 40 10.49 7.04 -2.08
N ALA A 41 9.62 6.76 -3.04
CA ALA A 41 10.01 6.26 -4.35
C ALA A 41 9.61 7.24 -5.46
N ARG A 42 10.34 7.19 -6.57
CA ARG A 42 9.92 7.75 -7.85
C ARG A 42 9.88 6.61 -8.85
N ILE A 43 8.73 6.37 -9.46
CA ILE A 43 8.52 5.37 -10.50
C ILE A 43 8.16 6.13 -11.78
N GLU A 44 8.90 5.87 -12.86
CA GLU A 44 8.63 6.41 -14.18
C GLU A 44 8.61 5.26 -15.18
N THR A 45 7.50 4.96 -15.85
CA THR A 45 7.41 3.79 -16.76
C THR A 45 7.67 4.14 -18.24
N PHE A 46 7.41 5.39 -18.65
CA PHE A 46 7.66 5.93 -20.00
C PHE A 46 6.63 5.50 -21.04
N ASP A 47 6.99 4.75 -22.09
CA ASP A 47 6.04 4.41 -23.17
C ASP A 47 5.65 2.93 -23.01
N GLY A 48 4.39 2.58 -23.26
CA GLY A 48 3.90 1.22 -23.11
C GLY A 48 2.57 1.19 -22.35
N ASN A 49 1.92 0.03 -22.27
CA ASN A 49 0.79 -0.14 -21.35
C ASN A 49 1.31 -0.69 -20.02
N ASP A 50 1.57 0.20 -19.09
CA ASP A 50 2.33 -0.11 -17.89
C ASP A 50 1.44 -0.52 -16.72
N THR A 51 1.98 -1.33 -15.83
CA THR A 51 1.28 -1.73 -14.61
C THR A 51 2.12 -1.49 -13.37
N VAL A 52 1.59 -0.66 -12.46
CA VAL A 52 2.15 -0.47 -11.12
C VAL A 52 1.17 -1.01 -10.10
N THR A 53 1.64 -1.87 -9.19
CA THR A 53 0.83 -2.48 -8.14
C THR A 53 1.45 -2.26 -6.77
N ALA A 54 0.66 -1.73 -5.83
CA ALA A 54 1.04 -1.51 -4.44
C ALA A 54 0.01 -2.16 -3.52
N GLN A 55 0.37 -3.27 -2.89
CA GLN A 55 -0.52 -4.02 -2.00
C GLN A 55 0.04 -4.11 -0.60
N THR A 56 -0.76 -3.73 0.39
CA THR A 56 -0.39 -3.79 1.81
C THR A 56 -1.50 -4.38 2.64
N ILE A 57 -1.17 -5.38 3.45
CA ILE A 57 -2.05 -5.96 4.46
C ILE A 57 -1.29 -5.94 5.79
N VAL A 58 -1.87 -5.32 6.81
CA VAL A 58 -1.30 -5.28 8.16
C VAL A 58 -2.35 -5.75 9.15
N THR A 59 -2.04 -6.81 9.88
CA THR A 59 -2.93 -7.39 10.89
C THR A 59 -2.23 -7.33 12.25
N ASN A 60 -2.87 -6.65 13.20
CA ASN A 60 -2.47 -6.65 14.60
C ASN A 60 -3.76 -6.65 15.45
N PRO A 61 -4.30 -7.84 15.79
CA PRO A 61 -5.60 -7.97 16.44
C PRO A 61 -5.66 -7.31 17.83
N ALA A 62 -4.51 -7.24 18.53
CA ALA A 62 -4.39 -6.67 19.87
C ALA A 62 -3.92 -5.19 19.87
N GLY A 63 -3.57 -4.65 18.70
CA GLY A 63 -2.97 -3.32 18.58
C GLY A 63 -3.59 -2.46 17.47
N ASN A 64 -2.81 -1.50 17.01
CA ASN A 64 -3.20 -0.41 16.13
C ASN A 64 -2.42 -0.49 14.82
N PRO A 65 -2.88 -1.27 13.83
CA PRO A 65 -2.17 -1.42 12.59
C PRO A 65 -2.38 -0.22 11.66
N THR A 66 -1.31 0.18 10.99
CA THR A 66 -1.32 1.15 9.90
C THR A 66 -0.85 0.51 8.59
N ALA A 67 -1.72 0.51 7.58
CA ALA A 67 -1.40 0.04 6.23
C ALA A 67 -1.34 1.21 5.24
N GLY A 68 -0.24 1.31 4.48
CA GLY A 68 -0.06 2.29 3.42
C GLY A 68 0.17 1.63 2.05
N GLY A 69 -0.57 2.03 1.02
CA GLY A 69 -0.26 1.62 -0.35
C GLY A 69 0.96 2.37 -0.88
N VAL A 70 0.79 3.68 -1.11
CA VAL A 70 1.81 4.59 -1.64
C VAL A 70 1.99 5.79 -0.71
N LEU A 71 3.21 6.05 -0.25
CA LEU A 71 3.53 7.10 0.71
C LEU A 71 4.74 7.94 0.26
N ASN A 72 4.62 9.27 0.29
CA ASN A 72 5.72 10.19 -0.03
C ASN A 72 6.43 9.84 -1.37
N SER A 73 5.66 9.50 -2.40
CA SER A 73 6.20 8.96 -3.66
C SER A 73 5.63 9.68 -4.89
N GLY A 74 6.37 9.63 -5.99
CA GLY A 74 5.90 10.03 -7.31
C GLY A 74 5.76 8.82 -8.22
N ILE A 75 4.63 8.66 -8.89
CA ILE A 75 4.41 7.64 -9.92
C ILE A 75 4.00 8.36 -11.20
N LEU A 76 4.78 8.18 -12.25
CA LEU A 76 4.57 8.74 -13.58
C LEU A 76 4.51 7.56 -14.56
N LEU A 77 3.39 7.36 -15.23
CA LEU A 77 3.22 6.19 -16.09
C LEU A 77 3.69 6.49 -17.53
N GLY A 78 3.33 7.66 -18.07
CA GLY A 78 3.85 8.14 -19.34
C GLY A 78 2.83 7.93 -20.46
N ALA A 79 3.19 7.34 -21.59
CA ALA A 79 2.31 7.21 -22.74
C ALA A 79 1.80 5.78 -22.91
N GLY A 80 0.47 5.61 -22.91
CA GLY A 80 -0.18 4.31 -23.09
C GLY A 80 -1.52 4.20 -22.38
N GLY A 81 -2.04 2.98 -22.27
CA GLY A 81 -3.22 2.69 -21.46
C GLY A 81 -2.80 2.10 -20.11
N ASP A 82 -2.37 2.95 -19.18
CA ASP A 82 -1.66 2.49 -18.00
C ASP A 82 -2.59 2.09 -16.86
N ARG A 83 -2.07 1.27 -15.94
CA ARG A 83 -2.80 0.79 -14.79
C ARG A 83 -2.01 0.93 -13.49
N LEU A 84 -2.56 1.73 -12.57
CA LEU A 84 -2.11 1.75 -11.18
C LEU A 84 -3.15 1.08 -10.28
N GLU A 85 -2.74 0.03 -9.58
CA GLU A 85 -3.52 -0.62 -8.53
C GLU A 85 -2.90 -0.41 -7.16
N VAL A 86 -3.66 0.18 -6.24
CA VAL A 86 -3.25 0.42 -4.86
C VAL A 86 -4.28 -0.16 -3.91
N SER A 87 -3.86 -1.07 -3.04
CA SER A 87 -4.70 -1.67 -2.01
C SER A 87 -4.01 -1.65 -0.66
N ALA A 88 -4.67 -1.08 0.35
CA ALA A 88 -4.20 -1.07 1.72
C ALA A 88 -5.29 -1.60 2.65
N ALA A 89 -4.95 -2.59 3.48
CA ALA A 89 -5.85 -3.18 4.46
C ALA A 89 -5.19 -3.23 5.84
N ALA A 90 -5.86 -2.71 6.86
CA ALA A 90 -5.41 -2.74 8.25
C ALA A 90 -6.46 -3.41 9.14
N ASN A 91 -6.07 -4.40 9.95
CA ASN A 91 -6.97 -5.21 10.80
C ASN A 91 -6.51 -5.20 12.27
N GLY A 92 -7.19 -4.46 13.15
CA GLY A 92 -6.81 -4.37 14.58
C GLY A 92 -7.80 -3.56 15.40
N ILE A 93 -7.46 -3.17 16.63
CA ILE A 93 -8.39 -2.44 17.53
C ILE A 93 -8.65 -1.03 16.99
N PHE A 94 -7.58 -0.28 16.67
CA PHE A 94 -7.66 1.00 15.97
C PHE A 94 -6.83 0.93 14.69
N SER A 95 -7.48 0.73 13.55
CA SER A 95 -6.80 0.49 12.27
C SER A 95 -6.86 1.70 11.34
N ILE A 96 -5.72 2.02 10.73
CA ILE A 96 -5.58 3.09 9.74
C ILE A 96 -5.13 2.49 8.42
N ALA A 97 -5.90 2.71 7.35
CA ALA A 97 -5.50 2.36 6.00
C ALA A 97 -5.45 3.60 5.12
N ASN A 98 -4.34 3.78 4.40
CA ASN A 98 -4.17 4.81 3.39
C ASN A 98 -3.84 4.15 2.07
N GLY A 99 -4.64 4.40 1.03
CA GLY A 99 -4.29 3.98 -0.33
C GLY A 99 -3.08 4.78 -0.80
N VAL A 100 -3.25 6.09 -0.99
CA VAL A 100 -2.21 7.02 -1.45
C VAL A 100 -2.15 8.21 -0.52
N ARG A 101 -0.97 8.55 0.00
CA ARG A 101 -0.79 9.67 0.94
C ARG A 101 0.50 10.43 0.63
N PHE A 102 0.41 11.76 0.63
CA PHE A 102 1.53 12.68 0.35
C PHE A 102 2.29 12.30 -0.94
N SER A 103 1.56 11.86 -1.96
CA SER A 103 2.14 11.31 -3.18
C SER A 103 1.48 11.95 -4.39
N SER A 104 2.18 11.94 -5.52
CA SER A 104 1.68 12.41 -6.81
C SER A 104 1.58 11.24 -7.77
N LEU A 105 0.44 11.13 -8.44
CA LEU A 105 0.19 10.14 -9.48
C LEU A 105 -0.07 10.88 -10.79
N HIS A 106 0.59 10.47 -11.86
CA HIS A 106 0.40 10.99 -13.21
C HIS A 106 0.28 9.80 -14.15
N GLY A 107 -0.85 9.71 -14.85
CA GLY A 107 -1.06 8.67 -15.88
C GLY A 107 -0.20 9.05 -17.08
N GLY A 108 -0.65 10.04 -17.83
CA GLY A 108 0.14 10.75 -18.81
C GLY A 108 -0.68 10.87 -20.07
N GLU A 109 -0.14 10.46 -21.21
CA GLU A 109 -0.89 10.45 -22.47
C GLU A 109 -1.58 9.10 -22.66
N GLY A 110 -2.88 9.10 -22.94
CA GLY A 110 -3.67 7.89 -23.19
C GLY A 110 -4.78 7.65 -22.18
N ASP A 111 -5.34 6.44 -22.18
CA ASP A 111 -6.50 6.06 -21.37
C ASP A 111 -6.07 5.28 -20.12
N ASP A 112 -5.78 6.01 -19.04
CA ASP A 112 -5.24 5.44 -17.81
C ASP A 112 -6.31 5.02 -16.79
N THR A 113 -6.02 4.00 -16.01
CA THR A 113 -6.86 3.54 -14.90
C THR A 113 -6.15 3.55 -13.56
N PHE A 114 -6.74 4.27 -12.60
CA PHE A 114 -6.31 4.29 -11.21
C PHE A 114 -7.33 3.58 -10.32
N THR A 115 -6.95 2.45 -9.73
CA THR A 115 -7.76 1.75 -8.72
C THR A 115 -7.11 1.90 -7.36
N ILE A 116 -7.75 2.65 -6.45
CA ILE A 116 -7.25 2.89 -5.10
C ILE A 116 -8.28 2.42 -4.08
N ALA A 117 -7.90 1.45 -3.25
CA ALA A 117 -8.70 0.93 -2.16
C ALA A 117 -7.95 1.02 -0.83
N ALA A 118 -8.63 1.52 0.20
CA ALA A 118 -8.12 1.57 1.56
C ALA A 118 -9.22 1.07 2.51
N ARG A 119 -8.90 0.07 3.34
CA ARG A 119 -9.87 -0.59 4.23
C ARG A 119 -9.28 -0.76 5.63
N SER A 120 -9.99 -0.21 6.61
CA SER A 120 -9.73 -0.44 8.02
C SER A 120 -10.80 -1.37 8.58
N PHE A 121 -10.36 -2.40 9.30
CA PHE A 121 -11.24 -3.32 10.02
C PHE A 121 -10.92 -3.24 11.51
N ILE A 122 -11.97 -3.15 12.33
CA ILE A 122 -11.87 -3.10 13.78
C ILE A 122 -12.02 -4.51 14.34
N THR A 123 -11.09 -4.91 15.21
CA THR A 123 -11.16 -6.17 15.98
C THR A 123 -11.64 -5.87 17.38
N LEU A 124 -12.71 -6.55 17.81
CA LEU A 124 -13.20 -6.49 19.19
C LEU A 124 -12.55 -7.63 19.99
N VAL A 125 -11.71 -7.28 20.97
CA VAL A 125 -11.15 -8.27 21.91
C VAL A 125 -12.05 -8.35 23.14
N TRP A 126 -12.66 -9.52 23.35
CA TRP A 126 -13.42 -9.81 24.57
C TRP A 126 -12.50 -10.48 25.59
N THR A 127 -12.22 -9.81 26.71
CA THR A 127 -11.59 -10.44 27.87
C THR A 127 -12.67 -11.07 28.75
N ASN A 128 -12.66 -12.40 28.88
CA ASN A 128 -13.47 -13.08 29.89
C ASN A 128 -12.86 -12.79 31.27
N PHE A 129 -13.57 -12.03 32.10
CA PHE A 129 -13.23 -11.93 33.53
C PHE A 129 -13.83 -13.15 34.26
N SER A 130 -12.97 -14.02 34.80
CA SER A 130 -13.34 -14.91 35.90
C SER A 130 -13.25 -14.08 37.18
N LEU A 131 -14.37 -13.98 37.91
CA LEU A 131 -14.35 -13.52 39.29
C LEU A 131 -14.19 -14.78 40.16
N ASP A 132 -13.02 -14.93 40.77
CA ASP A 132 -12.77 -15.92 41.82
C ASP A 132 -13.32 -15.41 43.17
#